data_AF-A0YUJ5-F1
#
_entry.id   AF-A0YUJ5-F1
#
_cell.length_a   1.000
_cell.length_b   1.000
_cell.length_c   1.000
_cell.angle_alpha   90.00
_cell.angle_beta   90.00
_cell.angle_gamma   90.00
#
_symmetry.space_group_name_H-M   'P 1'
#
loop_
_entity.id
_entity.type
_entity.pdbx_description
1 polymer ?
#
loop_
_entity_poly.entity_id
_entity_poly.type
_entity_poly.pdbx_seq_one_letter_code
_entity_poly.pdbx_strand_id
1 'polypeptide(L)'
;MSQDLIPNFPNVSLVAFYGKKSPEFTKLILELQQYLSKLLPGIFERYALESIHATLLGCEGVKTERGILSRWFLERREESRIIDFLGFLNSIQNCSQLPINIRFGGYQFSVDYGFTSRHKHPYERSFCFQNEIAVLMGWPMKVETIIMDIDNLRRSAENYNLLHKYHGNPDNIDNDCYLRIGILNSTISAEKSQEVEQKIQEYLRMRSPLELALSLEDLSFVQYNDYTLPLATTQVIPLQDATPKKLEILYPIAIENNT
;
A
#
# COMPACT_ATOMS: atom_id res chain seq x y z
N MET A 1 -26.30 -19.53 0.93
CA MET A 1 -26.24 -18.29 0.13
C MET A 1 -25.54 -18.64 -1.17
N SER A 2 -26.19 -18.41 -2.32
CA SER A 2 -25.69 -18.81 -3.64
C SER A 2 -24.39 -18.08 -3.98
N GLN A 3 -23.42 -18.80 -4.52
CA GLN A 3 -22.10 -18.31 -4.93
C GLN A 3 -22.10 -17.40 -6.17
N ASP A 4 -23.27 -17.02 -6.70
CA ASP A 4 -23.41 -16.52 -8.08
C ASP A 4 -23.64 -15.00 -8.24
N LEU A 5 -23.40 -14.16 -7.23
CA LEU A 5 -23.62 -12.70 -7.37
C LEU A 5 -22.56 -11.85 -6.66
N ILE A 6 -21.29 -12.28 -6.63
CA ILE A 6 -20.21 -11.35 -6.23
C ILE A 6 -19.85 -10.55 -7.49
N PRO A 7 -20.20 -9.25 -7.57
CA PRO A 7 -19.88 -8.44 -8.74
C PRO A 7 -18.37 -8.38 -8.94
N ASN A 8 -17.92 -8.27 -10.19
CA ASN A 8 -16.50 -8.03 -10.46
C ASN A 8 -16.12 -6.64 -9.94
N PHE A 9 -15.39 -6.60 -8.83
CA PHE A 9 -14.95 -5.36 -8.21
C PHE A 9 -13.70 -4.83 -8.93
N PRO A 10 -13.74 -3.66 -9.57
CA PRO A 10 -12.52 -2.99 -10.03
C PRO A 10 -11.54 -2.81 -8.87
N ASN A 11 -10.25 -3.02 -9.12
CA ASN A 11 -9.23 -2.66 -8.14
C ASN A 11 -9.05 -1.15 -8.18
N VAL A 12 -9.52 -0.49 -7.12
CA VAL A 12 -9.32 0.93 -6.89
C VAL A 12 -8.60 1.08 -5.56
N SER A 13 -7.62 1.96 -5.47
CA SER A 13 -6.87 2.21 -4.23
C SER A 13 -6.40 3.64 -4.15
N LEU A 14 -6.23 4.13 -2.92
CA LEU A 14 -5.42 5.29 -2.61
C LEU A 14 -3.98 4.84 -2.37
N VAL A 15 -3.06 5.34 -3.20
CA VAL A 15 -1.64 5.01 -3.15
C VAL A 15 -0.79 6.24 -2.91
N ALA A 16 0.37 6.03 -2.30
CA ALA A 16 1.41 7.03 -2.10
C ALA A 16 2.63 6.74 -2.97
N PHE A 17 3.36 7.80 -3.34
CA PHE A 17 4.62 7.75 -4.08
C PHE A 17 4.54 7.13 -5.49
N TYR A 18 3.34 7.12 -6.09
CA TYR A 18 3.14 6.62 -7.44
C TYR A 18 3.65 7.63 -8.49
N GLY A 19 4.32 7.15 -9.54
CA GLY A 19 4.95 7.99 -10.54
C GLY A 19 6.32 8.52 -10.11
N LYS A 20 6.58 9.81 -10.39
CA LYS A 20 7.87 10.46 -10.14
C LYS A 20 8.16 10.51 -8.63
N LYS A 21 9.39 10.15 -8.25
CA LYS A 21 9.86 10.12 -6.85
C LYS A 21 10.94 11.17 -6.63
N SER A 22 11.20 11.48 -5.35
CA SER A 22 12.35 12.30 -4.97
C SER A 22 13.66 11.59 -5.33
N PRO A 23 14.75 12.33 -5.62
CA PRO A 23 16.04 11.73 -5.95
C PRO A 23 16.55 10.74 -4.90
N GLU A 24 16.35 11.04 -3.61
CA GLU A 24 16.78 10.22 -2.49
C GLU A 24 16.01 8.89 -2.44
N PHE A 25 14.70 8.94 -2.69
CA PHE A 25 13.88 7.75 -2.68
C PHE A 25 14.15 6.87 -3.90
N THR A 26 14.31 7.49 -5.08
CA THR A 26 14.78 6.82 -6.30
C THR A 26 16.10 6.10 -6.05
N LYS A 27 17.07 6.79 -5.42
CA LYS A 27 18.37 6.20 -5.11
C LYS A 27 18.24 4.97 -4.21
N LEU A 28 17.47 5.06 -3.11
CA LEU A 28 17.25 3.94 -2.21
C LEU A 28 16.68 2.71 -2.94
N ILE A 29 15.63 2.90 -3.74
CA ILE A 29 14.98 1.82 -4.47
C ILE A 29 15.94 1.18 -5.48
N LEU A 30 16.66 1.99 -6.26
CA LEU A 30 17.59 1.48 -7.28
C LEU A 30 18.76 0.72 -6.65
N GLU A 31 19.29 1.18 -5.52
CA GLU A 31 20.33 0.48 -4.76
C GLU A 31 19.83 -0.89 -4.29
N LEU A 32 18.62 -0.96 -3.71
CA LEU A 32 18.02 -2.22 -3.27
C LEU A 32 17.76 -3.17 -4.44
N GLN A 33 17.18 -2.68 -5.53
CA GLN A 33 16.95 -3.47 -6.75
C GLN A 33 18.26 -3.98 -7.35
N GLN A 34 19.31 -3.15 -7.37
CA GLN A 34 20.63 -3.56 -7.84
C GLN A 34 21.24 -4.62 -6.92
N TYR A 35 21.09 -4.48 -5.61
CA TYR A 35 21.61 -5.45 -4.66
C TYR A 35 20.88 -6.80 -4.78
N LEU A 36 19.55 -6.78 -4.86
CA LEU A 36 18.74 -7.98 -5.12
C LEU A 36 19.13 -8.65 -6.43
N SER A 37 19.35 -7.89 -7.51
CA SER A 37 19.80 -8.43 -8.80
C SER A 37 21.16 -9.13 -8.71
N LYS A 38 22.06 -8.66 -7.83
CA LYS A 38 23.37 -9.30 -7.59
C LYS A 38 23.24 -10.57 -6.76
N LEU A 39 22.35 -10.56 -5.76
CA LEU A 39 22.11 -11.72 -4.89
C LEU A 39 21.33 -12.84 -5.59
N LEU A 40 20.49 -12.48 -6.57
CA LEU A 40 19.57 -13.36 -7.29
C LEU A 40 19.63 -13.12 -8.82
N PRO A 41 20.81 -13.34 -9.46
CA PRO A 41 20.99 -13.04 -10.87
C PRO A 41 20.09 -13.90 -11.76
N GLY A 42 19.36 -13.27 -12.68
CA GLY A 42 18.42 -13.93 -13.60
C GLY A 42 17.13 -14.42 -12.95
N ILE A 43 16.97 -14.28 -11.64
CA ILE A 43 15.77 -14.68 -10.89
C ILE A 43 14.95 -13.46 -10.48
N PHE A 44 15.61 -12.40 -10.00
CA PHE A 44 14.93 -11.18 -9.57
C PHE A 44 14.66 -10.24 -10.75
N GLU A 45 13.40 -9.92 -10.95
CA GLU A 45 12.93 -8.91 -11.88
C GLU A 45 12.54 -7.63 -11.15
N ARG A 46 13.04 -6.50 -11.66
CA ARG A 46 12.81 -5.17 -11.09
C ARG A 46 11.47 -4.66 -11.56
N TYR A 47 10.68 -4.11 -10.64
CA TYR A 47 9.55 -3.28 -11.05
C TYR A 47 10.03 -1.94 -11.60
N ALA A 48 9.28 -1.40 -12.55
CA ALA A 48 9.50 -0.05 -13.06
C ALA A 48 9.44 0.95 -11.90
N LEU A 49 10.38 1.88 -11.86
CA LEU A 49 10.53 2.78 -10.72
C LEU A 49 9.27 3.60 -10.47
N GLU A 50 8.62 4.06 -11.53
CA GLU A 50 7.40 4.85 -11.50
C GLU A 50 6.21 4.07 -10.95
N SER A 51 6.20 2.76 -11.13
CA SER A 51 5.14 1.86 -10.69
C SER A 51 5.22 1.48 -9.22
N ILE A 52 6.39 1.61 -8.59
CA ILE A 52 6.58 1.31 -7.17
C ILE A 52 5.81 2.33 -6.33
N HIS A 53 4.94 1.86 -5.45
CA HIS A 53 4.04 2.69 -4.64
C HIS A 53 3.71 1.98 -3.32
N ALA A 54 3.21 2.75 -2.35
CA ALA A 54 2.63 2.21 -1.13
C ALA A 54 1.10 2.29 -1.20
N THR A 55 0.41 1.18 -0.96
CA THR A 55 -1.06 1.20 -0.85
C THR A 55 -1.44 1.66 0.56
N LEU A 56 -2.03 2.85 0.66
CA LEU A 56 -2.53 3.36 1.93
C LEU A 56 -3.91 2.83 2.24
N LEU A 57 -4.80 2.78 1.25
CA LEU A 57 -6.17 2.36 1.45
C LEU A 57 -6.70 1.68 0.19
N GLY A 58 -7.26 0.48 0.33
CA GLY A 58 -8.08 -0.13 -0.68
C GLY A 58 -9.42 0.59 -0.76
N CYS A 59 -9.79 1.00 -1.97
CA CYS A 59 -11.04 1.70 -2.27
C CYS A 59 -11.91 0.85 -3.21
N GLU A 60 -11.70 -0.46 -3.23
CA GLU A 60 -12.42 -1.38 -4.10
C GLU A 60 -13.92 -1.35 -3.81
N GLY A 61 -14.71 -1.30 -4.88
CA GLY A 61 -16.15 -1.17 -4.79
C GLY A 61 -16.78 -1.32 -6.16
N VAL A 62 -18.10 -1.41 -6.22
CA VAL A 62 -18.84 -1.56 -7.48
C VAL A 62 -19.88 -0.45 -7.59
N LYS A 63 -20.00 0.15 -8.77
CA LYS A 63 -21.00 1.20 -9.01
C LYS A 63 -22.40 0.58 -9.12
N THR A 64 -23.33 1.13 -8.35
CA THR A 64 -24.76 0.77 -8.32
C THR A 64 -25.62 2.03 -8.49
N GLU A 65 -26.94 1.89 -8.63
CA GLU A 65 -27.86 3.04 -8.68
C GLU A 65 -27.80 3.92 -7.42
N ARG A 66 -27.45 3.34 -6.27
CA ARG A 66 -27.37 4.04 -4.98
C ARG A 66 -26.00 4.67 -4.71
N GLY A 67 -25.02 4.46 -5.59
CA GLY A 67 -23.62 4.86 -5.41
C GLY A 67 -22.67 3.67 -5.46
N ILE A 68 -21.45 3.83 -4.95
CA ILE A 68 -20.41 2.80 -5.02
C ILE A 68 -20.47 1.93 -3.76
N LEU A 69 -20.86 0.68 -3.93
CA LEU A 69 -20.91 -0.31 -2.86
C LEU A 69 -19.48 -0.75 -2.49
N SER A 70 -19.13 -0.60 -1.21
CA SER A 70 -17.82 -0.94 -0.66
C SER A 70 -17.59 -2.45 -0.66
N ARG A 71 -16.55 -2.91 -1.35
CA ARG A 71 -16.20 -4.34 -1.43
C ARG A 71 -15.90 -4.91 -0.06
N TRP A 72 -15.06 -4.23 0.72
CA TRP A 72 -14.51 -4.81 1.93
C TRP A 72 -15.51 -4.84 3.08
N PHE A 73 -16.44 -3.88 3.17
CA PHE A 73 -17.56 -4.00 4.10
C PHE A 73 -18.42 -5.23 3.77
N LEU A 74 -18.68 -5.48 2.48
CA LEU A 74 -19.43 -6.64 2.06
C LEU A 74 -18.68 -7.95 2.35
N GLU A 75 -17.44 -8.09 1.91
CA GLU A 75 -16.67 -9.34 2.03
C GLU A 75 -16.16 -9.62 3.45
N ARG A 76 -15.92 -8.60 4.28
CA ARG A 76 -15.31 -8.77 5.61
C ARG A 76 -16.29 -8.64 6.76
N ARG A 77 -17.37 -7.89 6.58
CA ARG A 77 -18.36 -7.63 7.63
C ARG A 77 -19.78 -8.03 7.23
N GLU A 78 -19.99 -8.53 6.00
CA GLU A 78 -21.30 -8.89 5.47
C GLU A 78 -22.28 -7.68 5.45
N GLU A 79 -21.74 -6.47 5.31
CA GLU A 79 -22.50 -5.22 5.36
C GLU A 79 -22.51 -4.52 4.00
N SER A 80 -23.70 -4.15 3.53
CA SER A 80 -23.86 -3.36 2.31
C SER A 80 -23.76 -1.87 2.62
N ARG A 81 -22.61 -1.25 2.35
CA ARG A 81 -22.38 0.18 2.58
C ARG A 81 -21.95 0.93 1.32
N ILE A 82 -22.54 2.09 1.08
CA ILE A 82 -22.15 2.99 -0.01
C ILE A 82 -21.02 3.90 0.46
N ILE A 83 -19.94 3.98 -0.32
CA ILE A 83 -18.78 4.83 -0.02
C ILE A 83 -19.20 6.30 -0.06
N ASP A 84 -18.86 7.05 0.99
CA ASP A 84 -19.01 8.51 1.05
C ASP A 84 -17.72 9.19 0.60
N PHE A 85 -17.52 9.31 -0.72
CA PHE A 85 -16.35 10.00 -1.26
C PHE A 85 -16.33 11.49 -0.93
N LEU A 86 -17.48 12.14 -0.78
CA LEU A 86 -17.53 13.57 -0.46
C LEU A 86 -16.99 13.81 0.95
N GLY A 87 -17.49 13.06 1.93
CA GLY A 87 -17.02 13.10 3.31
C GLY A 87 -15.55 12.71 3.42
N PHE A 88 -15.14 11.62 2.75
CA PHE A 88 -13.75 11.17 2.77
C PHE A 88 -12.78 12.20 2.18
N LEU A 89 -13.09 12.76 1.00
CA LEU A 89 -12.24 13.76 0.35
C LEU A 89 -12.11 15.01 1.20
N ASN A 90 -13.21 15.51 1.77
CA ASN A 90 -13.16 16.66 2.68
C ASN A 90 -12.32 16.37 3.93
N SER A 91 -12.42 15.15 4.47
CA SER A 91 -11.66 14.74 5.65
C SER A 91 -10.17 14.64 5.38
N ILE A 92 -9.77 13.92 4.32
CA ILE A 92 -8.36 13.68 4.02
C ILE A 92 -7.65 14.97 3.57
N GLN A 93 -8.30 15.83 2.79
CA GLN A 93 -7.74 17.10 2.34
C GLN A 93 -7.53 18.10 3.49
N ASN A 94 -8.26 17.96 4.60
CA ASN A 94 -8.13 18.78 5.80
C ASN A 94 -7.50 18.01 6.97
N CYS A 95 -6.87 16.85 6.70
CA CYS A 95 -6.37 15.97 7.74
C CYS A 95 -5.12 16.55 8.40
N SER A 96 -5.19 16.81 9.70
CA SER A 96 -4.08 17.31 10.51
C SER A 96 -2.96 16.30 10.73
N GLN A 97 -3.18 15.01 10.41
CA GLN A 97 -2.14 13.98 10.47
C GLN A 97 -1.17 14.05 9.27
N LEU A 98 -1.54 14.74 8.19
CA LEU A 98 -0.65 14.94 7.04
C LEU A 98 0.19 16.23 7.22
N PRO A 99 1.48 16.20 6.83
CA PRO A 99 2.20 15.06 6.29
C PRO A 99 2.60 14.01 7.34
N ILE A 100 2.58 12.72 6.95
CA ILE A 100 3.05 11.62 7.79
C ILE A 100 4.52 11.34 7.46
N ASN A 101 5.42 11.43 8.43
CA ASN A 101 6.84 11.14 8.21
C ASN A 101 7.11 9.63 8.24
N ILE A 102 7.38 9.03 7.08
CA ILE A 102 7.67 7.62 6.93
C ILE A 102 9.18 7.40 6.90
N ARG A 103 9.68 6.50 7.75
CA ARG A 103 11.08 6.08 7.75
C ARG A 103 11.26 4.78 6.96
N PHE A 104 12.31 4.72 6.14
CA PHE A 104 12.77 3.51 5.47
C PHE A 104 14.23 3.20 5.87
N GLY A 105 14.47 2.00 6.39
CA GLY A 105 15.77 1.59 6.92
C GLY A 105 16.18 2.27 8.23
N GLY A 106 17.42 2.03 8.64
CA GLY A 106 18.01 2.55 9.89
C GLY A 106 17.53 1.87 11.17
N TYR A 107 16.62 0.89 11.09
CA TYR A 107 16.06 0.19 12.24
C TYR A 107 17.09 -0.67 12.96
N GLN A 108 17.49 -0.29 14.17
CA GLN A 108 18.45 -1.03 14.97
C GLN A 108 17.75 -2.13 15.77
N PHE A 109 18.30 -3.34 15.76
CA PHE A 109 17.74 -4.49 16.48
C PHE A 109 17.66 -4.27 18.01
N SER A 110 18.54 -3.43 18.56
CA SER A 110 18.59 -3.13 19.99
C SER A 110 17.62 -2.04 20.46
N VAL A 111 16.89 -1.40 19.54
CA VAL A 111 15.98 -0.29 19.86
C VAL A 111 14.55 -0.81 19.87
N ASP A 112 13.85 -0.64 20.98
CA ASP A 112 12.41 -0.87 21.01
C ASP A 112 11.68 0.33 20.39
N TYR A 113 11.10 0.11 19.21
CA TYR A 113 10.34 1.12 18.47
C TYR A 113 8.89 1.27 18.95
N GLY A 114 8.45 0.50 19.96
CA GLY A 114 7.09 0.51 20.50
C GLY A 114 6.05 -0.14 19.57
N PHE A 115 6.48 -0.83 18.51
CA PHE A 115 5.62 -1.44 17.51
C PHE A 115 6.26 -2.71 16.93
N THR A 116 5.43 -3.72 16.65
CA THR A 116 5.83 -4.89 15.87
C THR A 116 4.93 -5.04 14.65
N SER A 117 5.52 -5.28 13.48
CA SER A 117 4.77 -5.59 12.27
C SER A 117 4.60 -7.11 12.20
N ARG A 118 3.36 -7.59 12.35
CA ARG A 118 3.04 -9.02 12.36
C ARG A 118 3.91 -9.82 13.35
N HIS A 119 4.01 -9.30 14.58
CA HIS A 119 4.77 -9.90 15.69
C HIS A 119 6.30 -9.98 15.46
N LYS A 120 6.84 -9.25 14.49
CA LYS A 120 8.27 -9.17 14.22
C LYS A 120 8.79 -7.75 14.39
N HIS A 121 10.07 -7.65 14.71
CA HIS A 121 10.74 -6.37 14.95
C HIS A 121 10.86 -5.56 13.65
N PRO A 122 10.78 -4.22 13.66
CA PRO A 122 10.94 -3.37 12.47
C PRO A 122 12.23 -3.64 11.67
N TYR A 123 13.34 -3.96 12.35
CA TYR A 123 14.57 -4.44 11.68
C TYR A 123 14.29 -5.65 10.77
N GLU A 124 13.70 -6.71 11.32
CA GLU A 124 13.41 -7.96 10.59
C GLU A 124 12.33 -7.75 9.53
N ARG A 125 11.42 -6.80 9.75
CA ARG A 125 10.32 -6.51 8.83
C ARG A 125 10.69 -5.50 7.77
N SER A 126 11.80 -4.78 7.92
CA SER A 126 12.23 -3.69 7.01
C SER A 126 12.35 -4.15 5.55
N PHE A 127 12.62 -5.43 5.34
CA PHE A 127 12.51 -6.09 4.05
C PHE A 127 12.08 -7.55 4.22
N CYS A 128 11.23 -8.04 3.31
CA CYS A 128 10.89 -9.45 3.21
C CYS A 128 10.43 -9.82 1.79
N PHE A 129 10.49 -11.10 1.47
CA PHE A 129 9.69 -11.67 0.40
C PHE A 129 8.28 -12.00 0.93
N GLN A 130 7.26 -11.56 0.21
CA GLN A 130 5.88 -11.99 0.39
C GLN A 130 5.52 -12.88 -0.79
N ASN A 131 5.62 -14.19 -0.61
CA ASN A 131 5.69 -15.17 -1.69
C ASN A 131 6.86 -14.80 -2.63
N GLU A 132 6.61 -14.53 -3.90
CA GLU A 132 7.62 -14.15 -4.89
C GLU A 132 7.91 -12.64 -4.91
N ILE A 133 7.20 -11.82 -4.13
CA ILE A 133 7.30 -10.36 -4.22
C ILE A 133 8.32 -9.82 -3.23
N ALA A 134 9.31 -9.06 -3.71
CA ALA A 134 10.25 -8.34 -2.86
C ALA A 134 9.58 -7.07 -2.30
N VAL A 135 9.49 -6.98 -0.97
CA VAL A 135 8.78 -5.89 -0.28
C VAL A 135 9.71 -5.12 0.63
N LEU A 136 9.82 -3.82 0.40
CA LEU A 136 10.43 -2.85 1.31
C LEU A 136 9.37 -2.30 2.25
N MET A 137 9.67 -2.23 3.54
CA MET A 137 8.77 -1.68 4.56
C MET A 137 9.29 -0.38 5.14
N GLY A 138 8.35 0.53 5.40
CA GLY A 138 8.55 1.69 6.25
C GLY A 138 7.39 1.89 7.21
N TRP A 139 7.61 2.74 8.21
CA TRP A 139 6.61 3.06 9.22
C TRP A 139 6.60 4.56 9.57
N PRO A 140 5.46 5.10 10.01
CA PRO A 140 5.39 6.46 10.56
C PRO A 140 6.26 6.60 11.80
N MET A 141 7.08 7.65 11.88
CA MET A 141 8.03 7.87 12.98
C MET A 141 7.82 9.20 13.68
N LYS A 142 7.98 9.19 15.01
CA LYS A 142 8.16 10.37 15.85
C LYS A 142 9.17 10.06 16.94
N VAL A 143 10.31 10.74 16.90
CA VAL A 143 11.38 10.64 17.92
C VAL A 143 11.71 9.18 18.28
N GLU A 144 12.26 8.42 17.34
CA GLU A 144 12.62 7.00 17.48
C GLU A 144 11.47 6.04 17.87
N THR A 145 10.23 6.51 17.90
CA THR A 145 9.04 5.68 18.15
C THR A 145 8.20 5.57 16.89
N ILE A 146 7.73 4.36 16.58
CA ILE A 146 6.74 4.18 15.52
C ILE A 146 5.37 4.62 16.06
N ILE A 147 4.71 5.51 15.32
CA ILE A 147 3.36 5.98 15.65
C ILE A 147 2.33 5.39 14.69
N MET A 148 1.06 5.37 15.12
CA MET A 148 -0.02 4.64 14.45
C MET A 148 -0.72 5.42 13.32
N ASP A 149 -0.05 6.40 12.71
CA ASP A 149 -0.73 7.35 11.83
C ASP A 149 -1.33 6.71 10.56
N ILE A 150 -0.69 5.68 9.98
CA ILE A 150 -1.26 4.98 8.83
C ILE A 150 -2.46 4.12 9.25
N ASP A 151 -2.35 3.39 10.37
CA ASP A 151 -3.48 2.61 10.91
C ASP A 151 -4.67 3.53 11.25
N ASN A 152 -4.41 4.66 11.90
CA ASN A 152 -5.40 5.68 12.24
C ASN A 152 -6.06 6.28 10.99
N LEU A 153 -5.29 6.56 9.94
CA LEU A 153 -5.82 7.01 8.65
C LEU A 153 -6.74 5.96 8.04
N ARG A 154 -6.31 4.68 8.04
CA ARG A 154 -7.12 3.56 7.53
C ARG A 154 -8.42 3.38 8.31
N ARG A 155 -8.38 3.55 9.63
CA ARG A 155 -9.58 3.48 10.50
C ARG A 155 -10.49 4.67 10.35
N SER A 156 -9.95 5.88 10.24
CA SER A 156 -10.77 7.08 10.08
C SER A 156 -11.55 7.05 8.76
N ALA A 157 -11.01 6.39 7.73
CA ALA A 157 -11.70 6.14 6.47
C ALA A 157 -12.97 5.26 6.63
N GLU A 158 -13.06 4.43 7.66
CA GLU A 158 -14.23 3.59 7.92
C GLU A 158 -15.49 4.41 8.20
N ASN A 159 -15.35 5.63 8.75
CA ASN A 159 -16.46 6.58 8.94
C ASN A 159 -17.12 7.00 7.61
N TYR A 160 -16.42 6.81 6.49
CA TYR A 160 -16.88 7.11 5.15
C TYR A 160 -17.14 5.84 4.33
N ASN A 161 -17.33 4.71 5.02
CA ASN A 161 -17.59 3.39 4.44
C ASN A 161 -16.46 2.84 3.55
N LEU A 162 -15.23 3.32 3.76
CA LEU A 162 -14.02 2.76 3.17
C LEU A 162 -13.31 1.89 4.21
N LEU A 163 -13.44 0.57 4.07
CA LEU A 163 -12.78 -0.40 4.94
C LEU A 163 -11.50 -0.92 4.29
N HIS A 164 -10.37 -0.87 4.99
CA HIS A 164 -9.14 -1.50 4.50
C HIS A 164 -9.25 -3.03 4.59
N LYS A 165 -8.73 -3.76 3.58
CA LYS A 165 -8.84 -5.22 3.49
C LYS A 165 -8.29 -6.01 4.69
N TYR A 166 -7.36 -5.41 5.46
CA TYR A 166 -6.77 -6.02 6.66
C TYR A 166 -7.55 -5.71 7.95
N HIS A 167 -8.51 -4.79 7.94
CA HIS A 167 -9.35 -4.41 9.09
C HIS A 167 -10.68 -5.19 9.15
N GLY A 168 -10.67 -6.45 8.72
CA GLY A 168 -11.85 -7.31 8.82
C GLY A 168 -12.31 -7.50 10.28
N ASN A 169 -11.36 -7.51 11.22
CA ASN A 169 -11.62 -7.47 12.67
C ASN A 169 -11.19 -6.10 13.22
N PRO A 170 -11.97 -5.46 14.12
CA PRO A 170 -11.57 -4.24 14.82
C PRO A 170 -10.18 -4.27 15.49
N ASP A 171 -9.75 -5.42 15.99
CA ASP A 171 -8.46 -5.57 16.69
C ASP A 171 -7.26 -5.70 15.75
N ASN A 172 -7.49 -5.90 14.43
CA ASN A 172 -6.40 -6.00 13.47
C ASN A 172 -5.75 -4.65 13.29
N ILE A 173 -4.44 -4.58 13.53
CA ILE A 173 -3.61 -3.40 13.31
C ILE A 173 -2.86 -3.54 11.99
N ASP A 174 -2.90 -2.50 11.17
CA ASP A 174 -2.10 -2.41 9.96
C ASP A 174 -1.52 -1.00 9.81
N ASN A 175 -0.26 -0.86 10.23
CA ASN A 175 0.51 0.38 10.16
C ASN A 175 1.65 0.32 9.12
N ASP A 176 1.69 -0.75 8.30
CA ASP A 176 2.77 -0.98 7.34
C ASP A 176 2.63 -0.03 6.12
N CYS A 177 3.69 0.73 5.83
CA CYS A 177 3.90 1.40 4.55
C CYS A 177 4.78 0.51 3.66
N TYR A 178 4.14 -0.42 2.95
CA TYR A 178 4.85 -1.42 2.16
C TYR A 178 4.96 -1.03 0.69
N LEU A 179 6.13 -1.26 0.10
CA LEU A 179 6.44 -1.01 -1.31
C LEU A 179 6.88 -2.31 -1.97
N ARG A 180 6.24 -2.69 -3.07
CA ARG A 180 6.70 -3.81 -3.89
C ARG A 180 7.79 -3.28 -4.82
N ILE A 181 9.01 -3.79 -4.71
CA ILE A 181 10.16 -3.28 -5.47
C ILE A 181 10.62 -4.23 -6.58
N GLY A 182 10.03 -5.41 -6.66
CA GLY A 182 10.28 -6.39 -7.71
C GLY A 182 9.65 -7.75 -7.40
N ILE A 183 9.91 -8.72 -8.26
CA ILE A 183 9.36 -10.07 -8.18
C ILE A 183 10.43 -11.11 -8.51
N LEU A 184 10.26 -12.32 -8.00
CA LEU A 184 11.04 -13.49 -8.36
C LEU A 184 10.34 -14.23 -9.51
N ASN A 185 11.03 -14.44 -10.62
CA ASN A 185 10.50 -15.16 -11.78
C ASN A 185 10.60 -16.70 -11.64
N SER A 186 11.17 -17.17 -10.54
CA SER A 186 11.25 -18.57 -10.17
C SER A 186 11.28 -18.72 -8.66
N THR A 187 10.76 -19.83 -8.16
CA THR A 187 10.84 -20.17 -6.73
C THR A 187 12.29 -20.35 -6.30
N ILE A 188 12.63 -19.80 -5.14
CA ILE A 188 13.91 -20.04 -4.45
C ILE A 188 13.65 -20.84 -3.17
N SER A 189 14.67 -21.54 -2.66
CA SER A 189 14.52 -22.27 -1.40
C SER A 189 14.28 -21.31 -0.23
N ALA A 190 13.67 -21.83 0.85
CA ALA A 190 13.42 -21.03 2.05
C ALA A 190 14.72 -20.51 2.68
N GLU A 191 15.78 -21.31 2.67
CA GLU A 191 17.10 -20.93 3.17
C GLU A 191 17.69 -19.80 2.33
N LYS A 192 17.54 -19.87 1.00
CA LYS A 192 18.02 -18.82 0.11
C LYS A 192 17.24 -17.52 0.29
N SER A 193 15.93 -17.63 0.44
CA SER A 193 15.06 -16.49 0.74
C SER A 193 15.51 -15.79 2.03
N GLN A 194 15.66 -16.55 3.11
CA GLN A 194 16.11 -16.04 4.40
C GLN A 194 17.52 -15.41 4.33
N GLU A 195 18.46 -16.03 3.62
CA GLU A 195 19.81 -15.49 3.42
C GLU A 195 19.76 -14.12 2.73
N VAL A 196 18.95 -13.99 1.68
CA VAL A 196 18.79 -12.73 0.93
C VAL A 196 18.09 -11.68 1.78
N GLU A 197 17.01 -12.04 2.48
CA GLU A 197 16.31 -11.12 3.38
C GLU A 197 17.25 -10.54 4.43
N GLN A 198 18.03 -11.39 5.11
CA GLN A 198 18.99 -10.96 6.13
C GLN A 198 20.05 -10.01 5.57
N LYS A 199 20.58 -10.29 4.37
CA LYS A 199 21.56 -9.40 3.71
C LYS A 199 20.99 -8.02 3.39
N ILE A 200 19.72 -7.95 2.97
CA ILE A 200 19.06 -6.69 2.66
C ILE A 200 18.67 -5.94 3.95
N GLN A 201 18.16 -6.64 4.96
CA GLN A 201 17.83 -6.07 6.27
C GLN A 201 19.08 -5.48 6.93
N GLU A 202 20.22 -6.18 6.92
CA GLU A 202 21.48 -5.67 7.45
C GLU A 202 21.96 -4.43 6.69
N TYR A 203 21.83 -4.43 5.37
CA TYR A 203 22.15 -3.26 4.55
C TYR A 203 21.21 -2.07 4.80
N LEU A 204 19.92 -2.32 5.08
CA LEU A 204 18.97 -1.30 5.55
C LEU A 204 19.29 -0.80 6.95
N ARG A 205 19.80 -1.65 7.86
CA ARG A 205 20.20 -1.25 9.22
C ARG A 205 21.44 -0.35 9.23
N MET A 206 22.42 -0.64 8.38
CA MET A 206 23.72 0.02 8.38
C MET A 206 23.74 1.39 7.69
N ARG A 207 22.70 1.74 6.94
CA ARG A 207 22.57 3.05 6.30
C ARG A 207 21.88 4.06 7.21
N SER A 208 22.12 5.33 6.93
CA SER A 208 21.27 6.41 7.46
C SER A 208 19.81 6.17 7.06
N PRO A 209 18.85 6.32 7.99
CA PRO A 209 17.43 6.20 7.67
C PRO A 209 17.03 7.23 6.61
N LEU A 210 16.20 6.83 5.66
CA LEU A 210 15.53 7.76 4.76
C LEU A 210 14.17 8.12 5.36
N GLU A 211 13.95 9.39 5.65
CA GLU A 211 12.67 9.90 6.12
C GLU A 211 11.99 10.69 5.00
N LEU A 212 10.77 10.32 4.65
CA LEU A 212 9.96 10.96 3.62
C LEU A 212 8.66 11.46 4.23
N ALA A 213 8.35 12.72 4.01
CA ALA A 213 7.05 13.28 4.31
C ALA A 213 6.04 12.76 3.26
N LEU A 214 5.06 11.99 3.70
CA LEU A 214 3.91 11.59 2.90
C LEU A 214 2.88 12.72 3.01
N SER A 215 2.81 13.55 1.98
CA SER A 215 1.93 14.72 1.89
C SER A 215 0.73 14.45 0.99
N LEU A 216 -0.20 15.40 0.90
CA LEU A 216 -1.35 15.31 -0.02
C LEU A 216 -0.93 15.19 -1.49
N GLU A 217 0.19 15.81 -1.86
CA GLU A 217 0.71 15.81 -3.25
C GLU A 217 1.25 14.44 -3.67
N ASP A 218 1.63 13.60 -2.70
CA ASP A 218 2.13 12.25 -2.93
C ASP A 218 1.02 11.22 -3.15
N LEU A 219 -0.25 11.63 -2.95
CA LEU A 219 -1.40 10.75 -2.94
C LEU A 219 -2.16 10.78 -4.27
N SER A 220 -2.53 9.59 -4.74
CA SER A 220 -3.36 9.42 -5.93
C SER A 220 -4.33 8.26 -5.74
N PHE A 221 -5.54 8.43 -6.25
CA PHE A 221 -6.42 7.30 -6.51
C PHE A 221 -6.00 6.65 -7.82
N VAL A 222 -5.95 5.33 -7.81
CA VAL A 222 -5.58 4.52 -8.97
C VAL A 222 -6.62 3.45 -9.22
N GLN A 223 -6.93 3.21 -10.49
CA GLN A 223 -7.66 2.01 -10.95
C GLN A 223 -6.72 1.19 -11.82
N TYR A 224 -6.68 -0.12 -11.56
CA TYR A 224 -5.75 -1.01 -12.23
C TYR A 224 -6.31 -2.43 -12.41
N ASN A 225 -5.87 -3.09 -13.47
CA ASN A 225 -6.08 -4.53 -13.68
C ASN A 225 -4.80 -5.33 -13.39
N ASP A 226 -3.64 -4.69 -13.56
CA ASP A 226 -2.32 -5.24 -13.28
C ASP A 226 -1.84 -4.74 -11.92
N TYR A 227 -1.49 -5.67 -11.01
CA TYR A 227 -1.03 -5.37 -9.65
C TYR A 227 0.36 -4.72 -9.57
N THR A 228 1.07 -4.60 -10.69
CA THR A 228 2.29 -3.82 -10.81
C THR A 228 2.01 -2.35 -11.08
N LEU A 229 0.77 -1.97 -11.44
CA LEU A 229 0.35 -0.61 -11.77
C LEU A 229 1.28 0.07 -12.81
N PRO A 230 1.42 -0.48 -14.03
CA PRO A 230 2.19 0.18 -15.07
C PRO A 230 1.49 1.48 -15.49
N LEU A 231 2.26 2.56 -15.71
CA LEU A 231 1.73 3.88 -16.06
C LEU A 231 0.85 3.86 -17.31
N ALA A 232 1.13 2.97 -18.25
CA ALA A 232 0.43 2.88 -19.52
C ALA A 232 -1.03 2.39 -19.41
N THR A 233 -1.37 1.64 -18.35
CA THR A 233 -2.71 1.03 -18.20
C THR A 233 -3.39 1.35 -16.89
N THR A 234 -2.71 2.06 -15.99
CA THR A 234 -3.27 2.51 -14.70
C THR A 234 -3.96 3.85 -14.89
N GLN A 235 -5.24 3.95 -14.54
CA GLN A 235 -5.90 5.26 -14.45
C GLN A 235 -5.52 5.92 -13.14
N VAL A 236 -5.16 7.20 -13.19
CA VAL A 236 -4.63 7.94 -12.03
C VAL A 236 -5.41 9.24 -11.86
N ILE A 237 -5.84 9.51 -10.63
CA ILE A 237 -6.42 10.78 -10.23
C ILE A 237 -5.65 11.26 -8.99
N PRO A 238 -4.77 12.27 -9.13
CA PRO A 238 -4.11 12.90 -7.99
C PRO A 238 -5.14 13.38 -6.96
N LEU A 239 -4.83 13.22 -5.66
CA LEU A 239 -5.78 13.54 -4.59
C LEU A 239 -6.20 15.02 -4.60
N GLN A 240 -5.29 15.91 -4.96
CA GLN A 240 -5.57 17.35 -5.12
C GLN A 240 -6.61 17.65 -6.22
N ASP A 241 -6.71 16.77 -7.22
CA ASP A 241 -7.62 16.91 -8.35
C ASP A 241 -8.90 16.10 -8.15
N ALA A 242 -8.99 15.30 -7.10
CA ALA A 242 -10.08 14.36 -6.88
C ALA A 242 -11.38 15.07 -6.50
N THR A 243 -12.47 14.64 -7.13
CA THR A 243 -13.84 15.00 -6.77
C THR A 243 -14.68 13.72 -6.81
N PRO A 244 -15.83 13.64 -6.11
CA PRO A 244 -16.67 12.45 -6.15
C PRO A 244 -16.99 12.01 -7.59
N LYS A 245 -17.34 12.97 -8.46
CA LYS A 245 -17.63 12.72 -9.88
C LYS A 245 -16.45 12.17 -10.65
N LYS A 246 -15.22 12.64 -10.38
CA LYS A 246 -14.01 12.11 -11.03
C LYS A 246 -13.70 10.70 -10.53
N LEU A 247 -13.83 10.45 -9.22
CA LEU A 247 -13.59 9.13 -8.64
C LEU A 247 -14.58 8.08 -9.16
N GLU A 248 -15.84 8.45 -9.38
CA GLU A 248 -16.84 7.56 -9.98
C GLU A 248 -16.43 6.96 -11.34
N ILE A 249 -15.54 7.62 -12.10
CA ILE A 249 -15.05 7.12 -13.39
C ILE A 249 -14.19 5.86 -13.20
N LEU A 250 -13.54 5.72 -12.03
CA LEU A 250 -12.74 4.54 -11.69
C LEU A 250 -13.60 3.29 -11.43
N TYR A 251 -14.92 3.43 -11.35
CA TYR A 251 -15.86 2.36 -11.05
C TYR A 251 -16.77 2.11 -12.26
N PRO A 252 -16.43 1.16 -13.16
CA PRO A 252 -17.34 0.76 -14.22
C PRO A 252 -18.70 0.36 -13.64
N ILE A 253 -19.76 0.69 -14.39
CA ILE A 253 -21.11 0.22 -14.09
C ILE A 253 -21.07 -1.31 -14.15
N ALA A 254 -21.58 -1.98 -13.11
CA ALA A 254 -21.81 -3.41 -13.19
C ALA A 254 -22.76 -3.66 -14.37
N ILE A 255 -22.26 -4.32 -15.42
CA ILE A 255 -23.14 -4.83 -16.45
C ILE A 255 -23.98 -5.91 -15.74
N GLU A 256 -25.27 -5.63 -15.54
CA GLU A 256 -26.22 -6.68 -15.23
C GLU A 256 -26.09 -7.71 -16.36
N ASN A 257 -25.49 -8.86 -16.06
CA ASN A 257 -25.58 -9.99 -16.97
C ASN A 257 -27.08 -10.29 -17.07
N ASN A 258 -27.68 -9.86 -18.18
CA ASN A 258 -29.03 -10.25 -18.55
C ASN A 258 -29.06 -11.78 -18.64
N THR A 259 -29.72 -12.39 -17.65
CA THR A 259 -30.33 -13.74 -17.66
C THR A 259 -29.45 -14.93 -17.97
#